data_AF-A0A0Q9ZEX7-F1
#
_entry.id   AF-A0A0Q9ZEX7-F1
#
_cell.length_a   1.000
_cell.length_b   1.000
_cell.length_c   1.000
_cell.angle_alpha   90.00
_cell.angle_beta   90.00
_cell.angle_gamma   90.00
#
_symmetry.space_group_name_H-M   'P 1'
#
loop_
_entity.id
_entity.type
_entity.pdbx_description
1 polymer ?
#
loop_
_entity_poly.entity_id
_entity_poly.type
_entity_poly.pdbx_seq_one_letter_code
_entity_poly.pdbx_strand_id
1 'polypeptide(L)'
;MKIFKHIFAISLGVLLLIPAAISFSHIFSGHGHELCYNYADEHFHASSIDCELHSFHKNPALVANFINFEPFVEKQVKKQFFDFYQFLSDYQKLPFQLRGPPATA
;
A
#
# COMPACT_ATOMS: atom_id res chain seq x y z
N MET A 1 16.14 -58.17 22.03
CA MET A 1 14.99 -57.81 21.16
C MET A 1 14.19 -56.60 21.64
N LYS A 2 13.90 -56.43 22.94
CA LYS A 2 13.11 -55.27 23.45
C LYS A 2 13.80 -53.91 23.24
N ILE A 3 15.11 -53.81 23.53
CA ILE A 3 15.91 -52.59 23.29
C ILE A 3 15.84 -52.15 21.82
N PHE A 4 15.99 -53.09 20.87
CA PHE A 4 15.92 -52.80 19.44
C PHE A 4 14.56 -52.22 19.02
N LYS A 5 13.45 -52.71 19.59
CA LYS A 5 12.12 -52.17 19.34
C LYS A 5 11.96 -50.74 19.86
N HIS A 6 12.53 -50.43 21.02
CA HIS A 6 12.50 -49.06 21.55
C HIS A 6 13.36 -48.10 20.73
N ILE A 7 14.56 -48.52 20.32
CA ILE A 7 15.43 -47.72 19.43
C ILE A 7 14.71 -47.45 18.10
N PHE A 8 14.08 -48.46 17.52
CA PHE A 8 13.32 -48.30 16.27
C PHE A 8 12.13 -47.35 16.43
N ALA A 9 11.37 -47.47 17.52
CA ALA A 9 10.23 -46.59 17.79
C ALA A 9 10.66 -45.13 17.97
N ILE A 10 11.76 -44.89 18.70
CA ILE A 10 12.32 -43.54 18.89
C ILE A 10 12.85 -42.98 17.57
N SER A 11 13.58 -43.80 16.80
CA SER A 11 14.10 -43.40 15.49
C SER A 11 12.99 -42.99 14.53
N LEU A 12 11.88 -43.74 14.51
CA LEU A 12 10.72 -43.42 13.69
C LEU A 12 10.05 -42.12 14.15
N GLY A 13 9.91 -41.92 15.46
CA GLY A 13 9.38 -40.68 16.02
C GLY A 13 10.23 -39.46 15.66
N VAL A 14 11.56 -39.56 15.75
CA VAL A 14 12.48 -38.50 15.33
C VAL A 14 12.35 -38.23 13.84
N LEU A 15 12.32 -39.27 13.01
CA LEU A 15 12.20 -39.14 11.55
C LEU A 15 10.94 -38.38 11.13
N LEU A 16 9.81 -38.62 11.81
CA LEU A 16 8.56 -37.91 11.59
C LEU A 16 8.60 -36.43 12.00
N LEU A 17 9.44 -36.07 12.98
CA LEU A 17 9.56 -34.69 13.48
C LEU A 17 10.60 -33.85 12.73
N ILE A 18 11.52 -34.47 11.98
CA ILE A 18 12.57 -33.78 11.22
C ILE A 18 12.02 -32.67 10.31
N PRO A 19 10.96 -32.89 9.49
CA PRO A 19 10.43 -31.84 8.62
C PRO A 19 9.93 -30.62 9.40
N ALA A 20 9.27 -30.84 10.55
CA ALA A 20 8.77 -29.77 11.40
C ALA A 20 9.92 -28.95 12.02
N ALA A 21 11.00 -29.62 12.45
CA ALA A 21 12.17 -28.94 13.00
C ALA A 21 12.91 -28.09 11.95
N ILE A 22 13.05 -28.61 10.72
CA ILE A 22 13.65 -27.87 9.60
C ILE A 22 12.79 -26.66 9.25
N SER A 23 11.46 -26.82 9.14
CA SER A 23 10.54 -25.72 8.87
C SER A 23 10.57 -24.67 9.99
N PHE A 24 10.60 -25.08 11.26
CA PHE A 24 10.70 -24.16 12.39
C PHE A 24 12.02 -23.38 12.34
N SER A 25 13.15 -24.04 12.12
CA SER A 25 14.45 -23.35 11.97
C SER A 25 14.43 -22.37 10.79
N HIS A 26 13.80 -22.75 9.68
CA HIS A 26 13.74 -21.94 8.47
C HIS A 26 13.01 -20.61 8.68
N ILE A 27 11.97 -20.58 9.52
CA ILE A 27 11.26 -19.33 9.90
C ILE A 27 12.23 -18.29 10.50
N PHE A 28 13.24 -18.76 11.23
CA PHE A 28 14.23 -17.89 11.88
C PHE A 28 15.52 -17.70 11.07
N SER A 29 15.68 -18.41 9.94
CA SER A 29 16.87 -18.31 9.08
C SER A 29 16.98 -16.99 8.30
N GLY A 30 16.09 -16.03 8.55
CA GLY A 30 16.22 -14.67 8.06
C GLY A 30 16.00 -14.59 6.55
N HIS A 31 14.76 -14.74 6.11
CA HIS A 31 14.36 -14.03 4.91
C HIS A 31 14.39 -12.55 5.27
N GLY A 32 15.28 -11.80 4.63
CA GLY A 32 15.40 -10.37 4.83
C GLY A 32 14.06 -9.73 4.50
N HIS A 33 13.26 -9.42 5.52
CA HIS A 33 12.20 -8.43 5.38
C HIS A 33 12.91 -7.09 5.27
N GLU A 34 13.37 -6.79 4.06
CA GLU A 34 13.81 -5.45 3.73
C GLU A 34 12.62 -4.51 3.93
N LEU A 35 12.77 -3.59 4.90
CA LEU A 35 11.81 -2.54 5.16
C LEU A 35 11.65 -1.74 3.86
N CYS A 36 10.43 -1.68 3.34
CA CYS A 36 10.12 -0.86 2.16
C CYS A 36 10.29 0.63 2.52
N TYR A 37 11.44 1.20 2.19
CA TYR A 37 11.73 2.63 2.41
C TYR A 37 11.14 3.55 1.32
N ASN A 38 10.68 2.99 0.20
CA ASN A 38 10.08 3.74 -0.91
C ASN A 38 8.70 3.19 -1.27
N TYR A 39 7.66 4.00 -1.04
CA TYR A 39 6.25 3.70 -1.36
C TYR A 39 5.93 3.78 -2.87
N ALA A 40 6.84 4.34 -3.68
CA ALA A 40 6.61 4.66 -5.09
C ALA A 40 7.34 3.74 -6.09
N ASP A 41 8.19 2.82 -5.62
CA ASP A 41 8.81 1.82 -6.46
C ASP A 41 8.00 0.52 -6.36
N GLU A 42 7.55 -0.01 -7.49
CA GLU A 42 6.97 -1.35 -7.56
C GLU A 42 8.09 -2.38 -7.38
N HIS A 43 8.45 -2.68 -6.13
CA HIS A 43 9.33 -3.79 -5.83
C HIS A 43 8.56 -5.07 -6.15
N PHE A 44 8.84 -5.71 -7.28
CA PHE A 44 8.51 -7.12 -7.42
C PHE A 44 9.29 -7.83 -6.30
N HIS A 45 8.60 -8.38 -5.30
CA HIS A 45 9.24 -9.29 -4.36
C HIS A 45 9.99 -10.32 -5.18
N ALA A 46 11.33 -10.31 -5.10
CA ALA A 46 12.14 -11.34 -5.68
C ALA A 46 11.59 -12.64 -5.10
N SER A 47 11.11 -13.52 -5.98
CA SER A 47 10.52 -14.82 -5.61
C SER A 47 11.35 -15.40 -4.48
N SER A 48 10.80 -15.36 -3.27
CA SER A 48 11.33 -16.13 -2.17
C SER A 48 11.42 -17.53 -2.73
N ILE A 49 12.61 -18.12 -2.75
CA ILE A 49 12.78 -19.55 -3.03
C ILE A 49 11.64 -20.26 -2.30
N ASP A 50 10.67 -20.76 -3.08
CA ASP A 50 9.42 -21.28 -2.58
C ASP A 50 9.81 -22.57 -1.86
N CYS A 51 10.12 -22.46 -0.58
CA CYS A 51 10.46 -23.61 0.24
C CYS A 51 9.16 -24.38 0.45
N GLU A 52 8.87 -25.28 -0.47
CA GLU A 52 7.75 -26.25 -0.47
C GLU A 52 7.76 -27.20 0.75
N LEU A 53 8.53 -26.92 1.79
CA LEU A 53 8.40 -27.56 3.10
C LEU A 53 7.04 -27.27 3.77
N HIS A 54 6.30 -26.26 3.30
CA HIS A 54 4.94 -25.96 3.70
C HIS A 54 3.87 -26.69 2.84
N SER A 55 4.28 -27.61 1.96
CA SER A 55 3.38 -28.43 1.12
C SER A 55 2.78 -29.64 1.85
N PHE A 56 3.09 -29.85 3.14
CA PHE A 56 2.38 -30.82 3.97
C PHE A 56 0.92 -30.37 4.15
N HIS A 57 0.10 -30.69 3.15
CA HIS A 57 -1.34 -30.57 3.09
C HIS A 57 -1.89 -29.30 3.77
N LYS A 58 -1.83 -28.15 3.05
CA LYS A 58 -2.73 -27.03 3.35
C LYS A 58 -4.14 -27.58 3.31
N ASN A 59 -4.73 -27.83 4.47
CA ASN A 59 -6.11 -28.28 4.57
C ASN A 59 -6.96 -27.34 3.70
N PRO A 60 -7.75 -27.83 2.73
CA PRO A 60 -8.56 -26.96 1.89
C PRO A 60 -9.51 -26.05 2.70
N ALA A 61 -9.81 -26.40 3.96
CA ALA A 61 -10.54 -25.55 4.90
C ALA A 61 -9.78 -24.29 5.38
N LEU A 62 -8.46 -24.21 5.15
CA LEU A 62 -7.61 -23.05 5.45
C LEU A 62 -7.43 -22.12 4.25
N VAL A 63 -8.04 -22.44 3.10
CA VAL A 63 -8.09 -21.53 1.95
C VAL A 63 -9.07 -20.40 2.28
N ALA A 64 -8.57 -19.36 2.94
CA ALA A 64 -9.32 -18.15 3.20
C ALA A 64 -9.57 -17.44 1.86
N ASN A 65 -10.81 -17.48 1.38
CA ASN A 65 -11.24 -16.63 0.28
C ASN A 65 -11.40 -15.21 0.82
N PHE A 66 -10.36 -14.39 0.67
CA PHE A 66 -10.47 -12.97 0.98
C PHE A 66 -11.40 -12.32 -0.04
N ILE A 67 -12.46 -11.67 0.46
CA ILE A 67 -13.37 -10.89 -0.39
C ILE A 67 -12.59 -9.67 -0.85
N ASN A 68 -12.28 -9.62 -2.15
CA ASN A 68 -11.71 -8.42 -2.76
C ASN A 68 -12.80 -7.35 -2.82
N PHE A 69 -12.61 -6.26 -2.10
CA PHE A 69 -13.44 -5.07 -2.19
C PHE A 69 -12.79 -4.08 -3.15
N GLU A 70 -13.58 -3.53 -4.08
CA GLU A 70 -13.12 -2.38 -4.84
C GLU A 70 -13.20 -1.13 -3.95
N PRO A 71 -12.09 -0.38 -3.80
CA PRO A 71 -12.11 0.85 -3.02
C PRO A 71 -13.02 1.88 -3.70
N PHE A 72 -13.94 2.46 -2.93
CA PHE A 72 -14.77 3.56 -3.40
C PHE A 72 -13.89 4.79 -3.66
N VAL A 73 -13.69 5.12 -4.93
CA VAL A 73 -13.00 6.35 -5.32
C VAL A 73 -14.03 7.47 -5.42
N GLU A 74 -14.04 8.34 -4.42
CA GLU A 74 -14.87 9.54 -4.44
C GLU A 74 -14.46 10.42 -5.63
N LYS A 75 -15.40 10.66 -6.56
CA LYS A 75 -15.18 11.59 -7.67
C LYS A 75 -15.10 12.99 -7.09
N GLN A 76 -13.89 13.54 -7.02
CA GLN A 76 -13.70 14.93 -6.63
C GLN A 76 -14.40 15.84 -7.64
N VAL A 77 -15.52 16.43 -7.23
CA VAL A 77 -16.17 17.50 -7.97
C VAL A 77 -15.27 18.72 -7.84
N LYS A 78 -14.52 19.04 -8.90
CA LYS A 78 -13.78 20.31 -8.97
C LYS A 78 -14.80 21.43 -8.88
N LYS A 79 -14.79 22.17 -7.77
CA LYS A 79 -15.52 23.44 -7.66
C LYS A 79 -14.90 24.39 -8.68
N GLN A 80 -15.63 24.67 -9.75
CA GLN A 80 -15.22 25.67 -10.73
C GLN A 80 -15.53 27.03 -10.13
N PHE A 81 -14.48 27.71 -9.64
CA PHE A 81 -14.58 29.10 -9.24
C PHE A 81 -14.60 29.96 -10.50
N PHE A 82 -15.66 30.74 -10.67
CA PHE A 82 -15.75 31.75 -11.71
C PHE A 82 -15.38 33.10 -11.09
N ASP A 83 -14.17 33.56 -11.34
CA ASP A 83 -13.79 34.94 -11.03
C ASP A 83 -14.31 35.83 -12.16
N PHE A 84 -15.49 36.42 -11.94
CA PHE A 84 -15.94 37.51 -12.80
C PHE A 84 -15.14 38.75 -12.41
N TYR A 85 -14.14 39.09 -13.21
CA TYR A 85 -13.36 40.31 -13.05
C TYR A 85 -14.32 41.52 -13.13
N GLN A 86 -14.65 42.10 -11.99
CA GLN A 86 -15.42 43.33 -11.91
C GLN A 86 -14.43 44.50 -11.95
N PHE A 87 -14.18 45.05 -13.15
CA PHE A 87 -13.48 46.33 -13.24
C PHE A 87 -14.38 47.40 -12.61
N LEU A 88 -14.01 47.90 -11.43
CA LEU A 88 -14.49 49.20 -10.98
C LEU A 88 -13.81 50.24 -11.88
N SER A 89 -14.61 50.95 -12.67
CA SER A 89 -14.11 52.10 -13.40
C SER A 89 -13.73 53.18 -12.38
N ASP A 90 -12.45 53.52 -12.29
CA ASP A 90 -11.97 54.65 -11.48
C ASP A 90 -12.40 56.01 -12.07
N TYR A 91 -13.06 56.00 -13.24
CA TYR A 91 -13.52 57.21 -13.89
C TYR A 91 -14.73 57.81 -13.16
N GLN A 92 -14.46 58.81 -12.33
CA GLN A 92 -15.46 59.70 -11.78
C GLN A 92 -15.48 61.01 -12.58
N LYS A 93 -16.60 61.31 -13.26
CA LYS A 93 -16.78 62.58 -13.98
C LYS A 93 -16.83 63.73 -12.97
N LEU A 94 -15.76 64.51 -12.90
CA LEU A 94 -15.65 65.62 -11.96
C LEU A 94 -16.43 66.84 -12.47
N PRO A 95 -17.14 67.58 -11.60
CA PRO A 95 -18.07 68.65 -12.01
C PRO A 95 -17.38 69.84 -12.69
N PHE A 96 -16.06 69.94 -12.62
CA PHE A 96 -15.26 71.00 -13.24
C PHE A 96 -14.66 70.62 -14.60
N GLN A 97 -14.81 69.37 -15.06
CA GLN A 97 -14.27 68.93 -16.36
C GLN A 97 -14.94 69.63 -17.57
N LEU A 98 -16.05 70.33 -17.36
CA LEU A 98 -16.80 71.05 -18.40
C LEU A 98 -16.61 72.57 -18.35
N ARG A 99 -15.75 73.11 -17.48
CA ARG A 99 -15.48 74.55 -17.50
C ARG A 99 -14.42 74.85 -18.55
N GLY A 100 -14.82 75.55 -19.60
CA GLY A 100 -13.88 76.16 -20.54
C GLY A 100 -12.97 77.18 -19.83
N PRO A 101 -11.81 77.50 -20.41
CA PRO A 101 -10.90 78.49 -19.84
C PRO A 101 -11.63 79.83 -19.63
N PRO A 102 -11.33 80.58 -18.55
CA PRO A 102 -11.96 81.87 -18.30
C PRO A 102 -11.71 82.80 -19.48
N ALA A 103 -12.77 83.43 -19.98
CA ALA A 103 -12.64 84.46 -21.00
C ALA A 103 -11.88 85.64 -20.41
N THR A 104 -10.81 86.07 -21.08
CA THR A 104 -10.03 87.25 -20.70
C THR A 104 -10.89 88.50 -20.87
N ALA A 105 -10.99 89.30 -19.80
CA ALA A 105 -11.65 90.60 -19.76
C ALA A 105 -10.90 91.65 -20.58
#